data_AF-A0A076LG71-F1
#
_entry.id   AF-A0A076LG71-F1
#
_cell.length_a   1.000
_cell.length_b   1.000
_cell.length_c   1.000
_cell.angle_alpha   90.00
_cell.angle_beta   90.00
_cell.angle_gamma   90.00
#
_symmetry.space_group_name_H-M   'P 1'
#
loop_
_entity.id
_entity.type
_entity.pdbx_description
1 polymer ?
#
loop_
_entity_poly.entity_id
_entity_poly.type
_entity_poly.pdbx_seq_one_letter_code
_entity_poly.pdbx_strand_id
1 'polypeptide(L)'
;MIYWLFVRNEKSLKNKFKKILDLIISTFKTSLTTNEILEYKWAICRDYAKLTASLLLNLYPKNKIYFLTFPRHVATGIEINGKIYILDQKMPILTPSAWLNKWNVNEANLLELKKENNKLHVEYVGKIRRDFSINFNQKWLKELLKEVINAINENRERVDYIIKKGLKFYDINDDIIKESLVRMIKYYLQKELVSKFCRIHDIKLNKKGEDIVINIKLKGD
;
A
#
# COMPACT_ATOMS: atom_id res chain seq x y z
N MET A 1 -0.58 -3.03 -20.61
CA MET A 1 -1.47 -2.75 -21.75
C MET A 1 -1.81 -4.09 -22.42
N ILE A 2 -2.72 -4.88 -21.84
CA ILE A 2 -2.97 -6.28 -22.26
C ILE A 2 -4.42 -6.45 -22.75
N TYR A 3 -5.40 -5.87 -22.05
CA TYR A 3 -6.81 -5.96 -22.43
C TYR A 3 -7.19 -5.23 -23.72
N TRP A 4 -6.39 -4.26 -24.17
CA TRP A 4 -6.66 -3.45 -25.36
C TRP A 4 -6.62 -4.28 -26.65
N LEU A 5 -5.86 -5.38 -26.66
CA LEU A 5 -5.78 -6.32 -27.78
C LEU A 5 -7.12 -7.04 -28.03
N PHE A 6 -7.94 -7.24 -26.99
CA PHE A 6 -9.21 -7.98 -27.07
C PHE A 6 -10.42 -7.13 -27.48
N VAL A 7 -10.24 -5.83 -27.66
CA VAL A 7 -11.33 -4.87 -27.97
C VAL A 7 -11.02 -4.03 -29.19
N ARG A 8 -9.94 -4.37 -29.92
CA ARG A 8 -9.42 -3.60 -31.05
C ARG A 8 -10.43 -3.44 -32.19
N ASN A 9 -11.33 -4.42 -32.35
CA ASN A 9 -12.32 -4.46 -33.44
C ASN A 9 -13.66 -3.76 -33.13
N GLU A 10 -13.85 -3.20 -31.92
CA GLU A 10 -15.09 -2.53 -31.53
C GLU A 10 -15.11 -1.05 -31.95
N LYS A 11 -16.14 -0.60 -32.67
CA LYS A 11 -16.21 0.78 -33.18
C LYS A 11 -16.63 1.81 -32.12
N SER A 12 -17.39 1.41 -31.10
CA SER A 12 -17.91 2.32 -30.06
C SER A 12 -17.04 2.32 -28.80
N LEU A 13 -16.61 3.51 -28.37
CA LEU A 13 -15.85 3.71 -27.12
C LEU A 13 -16.63 3.24 -25.88
N LYS A 14 -17.96 3.42 -25.88
CA LYS A 14 -18.84 3.02 -24.77
C LYS A 14 -18.92 1.48 -24.65
N ASN A 15 -18.98 0.78 -25.79
CA ASN A 15 -18.99 -0.68 -25.84
C ASN A 15 -17.61 -1.29 -25.56
N LYS A 16 -16.52 -0.61 -25.97
CA LYS A 16 -15.16 -0.96 -25.58
C LYS A 16 -15.00 -0.92 -24.06
N PHE A 17 -15.49 0.15 -23.42
CA PHE A 17 -15.41 0.30 -21.98
C PHE A 17 -16.27 -0.74 -21.25
N LYS A 18 -17.50 -0.99 -21.72
CA LYS A 18 -18.37 -2.04 -21.20
C LYS A 18 -17.75 -3.43 -21.32
N LYS A 19 -17.20 -3.81 -22.49
CA LYS A 19 -16.49 -5.09 -22.68
C LYS A 19 -15.22 -5.22 -21.84
N ILE A 20 -14.48 -4.12 -21.62
CA ILE A 20 -13.34 -4.12 -20.69
C ILE A 20 -13.83 -4.34 -19.27
N LEU A 21 -14.92 -3.68 -18.86
CA LEU A 21 -15.55 -3.88 -17.57
C LEU A 21 -16.04 -5.33 -17.41
N ASP A 22 -16.70 -5.87 -18.44
CA ASP A 22 -17.24 -7.24 -18.47
C ASP A 22 -16.12 -8.29 -18.51
N LEU A 23 -15.01 -8.03 -19.19
CA LEU A 23 -13.78 -8.86 -19.17
C LEU A 23 -13.12 -8.82 -17.79
N ILE A 24 -13.10 -7.64 -17.17
CA ILE A 24 -12.62 -7.46 -15.80
C ILE A 24 -13.53 -8.25 -14.84
N ILE A 25 -14.86 -8.15 -14.98
CA ILE A 25 -15.91 -8.88 -14.22
C ILE A 25 -15.90 -10.39 -14.49
N SER A 26 -15.65 -10.85 -15.71
CA SER A 26 -15.56 -12.28 -16.03
C SER A 26 -14.24 -12.87 -15.52
N THR A 27 -13.16 -12.12 -15.55
CA THR A 27 -11.91 -12.48 -14.84
C THR A 27 -12.11 -12.50 -13.32
N PHE A 28 -13.07 -11.73 -12.77
CA PHE A 28 -13.45 -11.81 -11.36
C PHE A 28 -14.23 -13.09 -11.00
N LYS A 29 -14.85 -13.78 -11.97
CA LYS A 29 -15.57 -15.06 -11.74
C LYS A 29 -14.65 -16.28 -11.60
N THR A 30 -13.46 -16.28 -12.20
CA THR A 30 -12.49 -17.37 -12.06
C THR A 30 -11.60 -17.09 -10.85
N SER A 31 -11.99 -17.62 -9.69
CA SER A 31 -11.16 -17.68 -8.50
C SER A 31 -9.99 -18.63 -8.74
N LEU A 32 -8.77 -18.09 -8.92
CA LEU A 32 -7.56 -18.89 -8.75
C LEU A 32 -7.48 -19.33 -7.28
N THR A 33 -7.13 -20.58 -7.07
CA THR A 33 -6.92 -21.16 -5.74
C THR A 33 -5.65 -20.58 -5.11
N THR A 34 -5.57 -20.60 -3.78
CA THR A 34 -4.40 -20.11 -3.04
C THR A 34 -3.11 -20.80 -3.45
N ASN A 35 -3.18 -22.07 -3.86
CA ASN A 35 -2.04 -22.85 -4.34
C ASN A 35 -1.54 -22.36 -5.71
N GLU A 36 -2.45 -22.10 -6.65
CA GLU A 36 -2.10 -21.55 -7.98
C GLU A 36 -1.50 -20.14 -7.86
N ILE A 37 -1.98 -19.33 -6.91
CA ILE A 37 -1.41 -17.99 -6.62
C ILE A 37 0.05 -18.07 -6.16
N LEU A 38 0.40 -19.08 -5.34
CA LEU A 38 1.75 -19.31 -4.85
C LEU A 38 2.67 -19.91 -5.92
N GLU A 39 2.13 -20.74 -6.81
CA GLU A 39 2.86 -21.44 -7.86
C GLU A 39 3.28 -20.52 -9.01
N TYR A 40 2.39 -19.65 -9.48
CA TYR A 40 2.68 -18.84 -10.67
C TYR A 40 3.56 -17.61 -10.42
N LYS A 41 3.77 -17.15 -9.17
CA LYS A 41 4.57 -15.93 -8.84
C LYS A 41 4.21 -14.65 -9.65
N TRP A 42 3.05 -14.63 -10.30
CA TRP A 42 2.55 -13.55 -11.16
C TRP A 42 1.47 -12.71 -10.47
N ALA A 43 1.52 -12.64 -9.12
CA ALA A 43 0.44 -12.14 -8.31
C ALA A 43 0.02 -10.71 -8.70
N ILE A 44 -1.14 -10.64 -9.37
CA ILE A 44 -1.80 -9.41 -9.74
C ILE A 44 -2.29 -8.78 -8.42
N CYS A 45 -2.43 -7.44 -8.36
CA CYS A 45 -2.99 -6.72 -7.21
C CYS A 45 -4.22 -7.41 -6.58
N ARG A 46 -5.02 -8.09 -7.41
CA ARG A 46 -6.18 -8.92 -7.05
C ARG A 46 -5.88 -10.09 -6.12
N ASP A 47 -4.81 -10.84 -6.35
CA ASP A 47 -4.52 -12.06 -5.58
C ASP A 47 -4.04 -11.70 -4.17
N TYR A 48 -3.19 -10.69 -4.08
CA TYR A 48 -2.78 -10.11 -2.81
C TYR A 48 -3.97 -9.54 -2.04
N ALA A 49 -4.87 -8.82 -2.71
CA ALA A 49 -6.05 -8.28 -2.06
C ALA A 49 -6.93 -9.41 -1.49
N LYS A 50 -7.21 -10.46 -2.27
CA LYS A 50 -7.99 -11.62 -1.82
C LYS A 50 -7.33 -12.34 -0.64
N LEU A 51 -6.03 -12.64 -0.74
CA LEU A 51 -5.29 -13.31 0.33
C LEU A 51 -5.30 -12.48 1.62
N THR A 52 -5.07 -11.17 1.49
CA THR A 52 -5.10 -10.24 2.62
C THR A 52 -6.50 -10.17 3.24
N ALA A 53 -7.55 -10.08 2.42
CA ALA A 53 -8.93 -10.06 2.91
C ALA A 53 -9.30 -11.35 3.64
N SER A 54 -8.93 -12.51 3.09
CA SER A 54 -9.14 -13.81 3.74
C SER A 54 -8.42 -13.90 5.08
N LEU A 55 -7.17 -13.43 5.17
CA LEU A 55 -6.44 -13.39 6.43
C LEU A 55 -7.13 -12.48 7.45
N LEU A 56 -7.54 -11.28 7.03
CA LEU A 56 -8.18 -10.31 7.92
C LEU A 56 -9.56 -10.77 8.39
N LEU A 57 -10.34 -11.46 7.56
CA LEU A 57 -11.61 -12.06 8.00
C LEU A 57 -11.43 -13.09 9.11
N ASN A 58 -10.30 -13.81 9.13
CA ASN A 58 -10.00 -14.78 10.18
C ASN A 58 -9.47 -14.12 11.46
N LEU A 59 -8.57 -13.13 11.31
CA LEU A 59 -7.95 -12.45 12.46
C LEU A 59 -8.86 -11.40 13.11
N TYR A 60 -9.72 -10.76 12.33
CA TYR A 60 -10.57 -9.62 12.73
C TYR A 60 -12.02 -9.83 12.27
N PRO A 61 -12.70 -10.90 12.74
CA PRO A 61 -14.01 -11.30 12.22
C PRO A 61 -15.14 -10.29 12.47
N LYS A 62 -14.94 -9.34 13.38
CA LYS A 62 -15.91 -8.29 13.71
C LYS A 62 -15.68 -6.99 12.93
N ASN A 63 -14.54 -6.86 12.26
CA ASN A 63 -14.16 -5.65 11.55
C ASN A 63 -14.68 -5.71 10.12
N LYS A 64 -15.08 -4.55 9.59
CA LYS A 64 -15.47 -4.45 8.18
C LYS A 64 -14.24 -4.53 7.30
N ILE A 65 -14.30 -5.42 6.31
CA ILE A 65 -13.26 -5.60 5.31
C ILE A 65 -13.75 -5.00 4.00
N TYR A 66 -12.87 -4.27 3.33
CA TYR A 66 -13.18 -3.60 2.08
C TYR A 66 -12.24 -4.03 0.96
N PHE A 67 -12.72 -3.94 -0.27
CA PHE A 67 -11.89 -3.85 -1.47
C PHE A 67 -11.99 -2.44 -2.04
N LEU A 68 -10.84 -1.82 -2.25
CA LEU A 68 -10.73 -0.54 -2.92
C LEU A 68 -10.24 -0.77 -4.33
N THR A 69 -11.00 -0.33 -5.33
CA THR A 69 -10.71 -0.65 -6.73
C THR A 69 -10.82 0.54 -7.67
N PHE A 70 -9.87 0.64 -8.59
CA PHE A 70 -9.87 1.57 -9.71
C PHE A 70 -9.23 0.87 -10.92
N PRO A 71 -9.28 1.45 -12.15
CA PRO A 71 -8.74 0.79 -13.32
C PRO A 71 -7.29 0.32 -13.11
N ARG A 72 -7.08 -1.01 -13.22
CA ARG A 72 -5.79 -1.71 -13.11
C ARG A 72 -5.22 -1.88 -11.69
N HIS A 73 -5.99 -1.57 -10.64
CA HIS A 73 -5.52 -1.80 -9.27
C HIS A 73 -6.63 -2.16 -8.29
N VAL A 74 -6.28 -2.98 -7.30
CA VAL A 74 -7.14 -3.27 -6.15
C VAL A 74 -6.28 -3.44 -4.90
N ALA A 75 -6.78 -2.96 -3.78
CA ALA A 75 -6.19 -3.17 -2.45
C ALA A 75 -7.27 -3.56 -1.44
N THR A 76 -6.84 -4.12 -0.31
CA THR A 76 -7.73 -4.50 0.78
C THR A 76 -7.73 -3.41 1.84
N GLY A 77 -8.90 -3.06 2.34
CA GLY A 77 -9.09 -2.17 3.47
C GLY A 77 -9.62 -2.92 4.69
N ILE A 78 -9.29 -2.46 5.89
CA ILE A 78 -9.95 -2.88 7.13
C ILE A 78 -10.36 -1.65 7.92
N GLU A 79 -11.57 -1.66 8.47
CA GLU A 79 -12.01 -0.65 9.43
C GLU A 79 -11.58 -1.03 10.84
N ILE A 80 -10.82 -0.16 11.50
CA ILE A 80 -10.46 -0.29 12.92
C ILE A 80 -10.76 1.05 13.58
N ASN A 81 -11.57 1.04 14.64
CA ASN A 81 -11.98 2.24 15.38
C ASN A 81 -12.54 3.36 14.48
N GLY A 82 -13.38 3.02 13.51
CA GLY A 82 -14.00 3.98 12.58
C GLY A 82 -13.06 4.53 11.49
N LYS A 83 -11.81 4.06 11.42
CA LYS A 83 -10.83 4.46 10.41
C LYS A 83 -10.51 3.29 9.49
N ILE A 84 -10.50 3.55 8.18
CA ILE A 84 -10.14 2.57 7.16
C ILE A 84 -8.62 2.61 6.95
N TYR A 85 -7.98 1.45 7.03
CA TYR A 85 -6.55 1.25 6.76
C TYR A 85 -6.37 0.41 5.51
N ILE A 86 -5.53 0.87 4.58
CA ILE A 86 -5.34 0.21 3.29
C ILE A 86 -4.08 -0.64 3.31
N LEU A 87 -4.28 -1.93 3.11
CA LEU A 87 -3.26 -2.95 2.93
C LEU A 87 -3.14 -3.26 1.43
N ASP A 88 -2.10 -2.66 0.84
CA ASP A 88 -1.69 -2.90 -0.54
C ASP A 88 -0.49 -3.87 -0.57
N GLN A 89 -0.08 -4.32 -1.75
CA GLN A 89 1.06 -5.22 -1.95
C GLN A 89 2.37 -4.71 -1.33
N LYS A 90 2.50 -3.39 -1.16
CA LYS A 90 3.70 -2.73 -0.65
C LYS A 90 3.35 -1.79 0.49
N MET A 91 4.12 -1.93 1.57
CA MET A 91 4.15 -1.00 2.69
C MET A 91 4.40 0.46 2.27
N PRO A 92 4.08 1.44 3.14
CA PRO A 92 3.41 1.28 4.43
C PRO A 92 1.89 1.13 4.28
N ILE A 93 1.21 0.87 5.41
CA ILE A 93 -0.25 0.96 5.50
C ILE A 93 -0.63 2.44 5.40
N LEU A 94 -1.68 2.74 4.64
CA LEU A 94 -2.09 4.11 4.33
C LEU A 94 -3.56 4.34 4.62
N THR A 95 -3.93 5.60 4.82
CA THR A 95 -5.33 6.02 4.74
C THR A 95 -5.81 5.99 3.28
N PRO A 96 -7.13 5.94 3.01
CA PRO A 96 -7.68 5.99 1.66
C PRO A 96 -7.13 7.14 0.81
N SER A 97 -7.10 8.35 1.38
CA SER A 97 -6.64 9.57 0.70
C SER A 97 -5.14 9.53 0.37
N ALA A 98 -4.30 9.06 1.30
CA ALA A 98 -2.87 8.89 1.07
C ALA A 98 -2.58 7.78 0.05
N TRP A 99 -3.37 6.70 0.05
CA TRP A 99 -3.28 5.62 -0.94
C TRP A 99 -3.63 6.09 -2.35
N LEU A 100 -4.72 6.87 -2.50
CA LEU A 100 -5.07 7.48 -3.79
C LEU A 100 -3.97 8.43 -4.30
N ASN A 101 -3.33 9.18 -3.41
CA ASN A 101 -2.17 10.00 -3.75
C ASN A 101 -0.97 9.19 -4.22
N LYS A 102 -0.63 8.09 -3.54
CA LYS A 102 0.46 7.17 -3.94
C LYS A 102 0.27 6.65 -5.37
N TRP A 103 -0.97 6.37 -5.75
CA TRP A 103 -1.33 5.88 -7.08
C TRP A 103 -1.67 6.98 -8.09
N ASN A 104 -1.63 8.25 -7.68
CA ASN A 104 -2.02 9.41 -8.48
C ASN A 104 -3.40 9.26 -9.15
N VAL A 105 -4.39 8.83 -8.37
CA VAL A 105 -5.78 8.67 -8.81
C VAL A 105 -6.71 9.54 -7.96
N ASN A 106 -7.80 10.03 -8.54
CA ASN A 106 -8.73 10.94 -7.85
C ASN A 106 -9.77 10.22 -6.99
N GLU A 107 -10.16 9.01 -7.40
CA GLU A 107 -11.21 8.24 -6.73
C GLU A 107 -11.01 6.75 -6.94
N ALA A 108 -11.58 5.96 -6.04
CA ALA A 108 -11.72 4.52 -6.16
C ALA A 108 -13.08 4.07 -5.64
N ASN A 109 -13.61 2.98 -6.19
CA ASN A 109 -14.79 2.34 -5.66
C ASN A 109 -14.44 1.64 -4.35
N LEU A 110 -15.34 1.75 -3.38
CA LEU A 110 -15.28 1.06 -2.09
C LEU A 110 -16.33 -0.05 -2.09
N LEU A 111 -15.86 -1.28 -1.92
CA LEU A 111 -16.69 -2.47 -1.88
C LEU A 111 -16.54 -3.15 -0.51
N GLU A 112 -17.62 -3.46 0.20
CA GLU A 112 -17.57 -4.17 1.47
C GLU A 112 -17.67 -5.68 1.25
N LEU A 113 -16.83 -6.43 1.94
CA LEU A 113 -16.88 -7.89 1.97
C LEU A 113 -17.77 -8.35 3.12
N LYS A 114 -18.92 -8.92 2.78
CA LYS A 114 -19.91 -9.40 3.73
C LYS A 114 -19.95 -10.93 3.76
N LYS A 115 -20.23 -11.47 4.94
CA LYS A 115 -20.44 -12.90 5.18
C LYS A 115 -21.88 -13.12 5.63
N GLU A 116 -22.69 -13.74 4.77
CA GLU A 116 -24.08 -14.09 5.06
C GLU A 116 -24.31 -15.57 4.75
N ASN A 117 -24.94 -16.32 5.67
CA ASN A 117 -25.26 -17.74 5.48
C ASN A 117 -24.08 -18.59 4.99
N ASN A 118 -22.89 -18.39 5.58
CA ASN A 118 -21.62 -19.02 5.18
C ASN A 118 -21.16 -18.75 3.74
N LYS A 119 -21.77 -17.78 3.04
CA LYS A 119 -21.34 -17.32 1.73
C LYS A 119 -20.73 -15.92 1.83
N LEU A 120 -19.61 -15.72 1.13
CA LEU A 120 -18.99 -14.42 0.98
C LEU A 120 -19.56 -13.72 -0.25
N HIS A 121 -19.93 -12.46 -0.09
CA HIS A 121 -20.31 -11.60 -1.19
C HIS A 121 -19.72 -10.20 -1.00
N VAL A 122 -19.69 -9.44 -2.09
CA VAL A 122 -19.09 -8.11 -2.12
C VAL A 122 -20.18 -7.12 -2.54
N GLU A 123 -20.39 -6.09 -1.72
CA GLU A 123 -21.39 -5.06 -1.94
C GLU A 123 -20.73 -3.71 -2.24
N TYR A 124 -21.24 -2.96 -3.21
CA TYR A 124 -20.77 -1.61 -3.48
C TYR A 124 -21.32 -0.63 -2.44
N VAL A 125 -20.43 0.03 -1.70
CA VAL A 125 -20.78 0.95 -0.62
C VAL A 125 -20.63 2.41 -1.04
N GLY A 126 -19.77 2.69 -2.02
CA GLY A 126 -19.61 4.04 -2.54
C GLY A 126 -18.26 4.28 -3.21
N LYS A 127 -17.84 5.55 -3.20
CA LYS A 127 -16.52 5.97 -3.67
C LYS A 127 -15.77 6.67 -2.57
N ILE A 128 -14.47 6.40 -2.50
CA ILE A 128 -13.53 7.25 -1.78
C ILE A 128 -12.94 8.27 -2.76
N ARG A 129 -12.64 9.46 -2.25
CA ARG A 129 -12.02 10.54 -3.03
C ARG A 129 -10.73 10.96 -2.36
N ARG A 130 -9.84 11.49 -3.19
CA ARG A 130 -8.58 12.07 -2.77
C ARG A 130 -8.84 13.48 -2.23
N ASP A 131 -8.41 13.76 -1.00
CA ASP A 131 -8.67 15.05 -0.35
C ASP A 131 -7.70 16.16 -0.79
N PHE A 132 -6.50 15.78 -1.22
CA PHE A 132 -5.46 16.70 -1.69
C PHE A 132 -4.63 16.05 -2.78
N SER A 133 -4.11 16.83 -3.72
CA SER A 133 -3.24 16.35 -4.80
C SER A 133 -1.79 16.70 -4.51
N ILE A 134 -0.96 15.73 -4.15
CA ILE A 134 0.48 15.95 -4.00
C ILE A 134 1.23 14.83 -4.72
N ASN A 135 2.20 15.22 -5.54
CA ASN A 135 3.08 14.27 -6.21
C ASN A 135 4.03 13.66 -5.18
N PHE A 136 3.77 12.41 -4.79
CA PHE A 136 4.62 11.67 -3.88
C PHE A 136 5.56 10.76 -4.64
N ASN A 137 6.86 11.03 -4.49
CA ASN A 137 7.89 10.12 -4.97
C ASN A 137 8.65 9.56 -3.78
N GLN A 138 8.85 8.24 -3.76
CA GLN A 138 9.67 7.55 -2.77
C GLN A 138 11.18 7.77 -2.96
N LYS A 139 11.61 8.74 -3.78
CA LYS A 139 13.02 9.12 -3.98
C LYS A 139 13.75 9.39 -2.66
N TRP A 140 13.05 9.90 -1.65
CA TRP A 140 13.60 10.14 -0.32
C TRP A 140 14.19 8.88 0.33
N LEU A 141 13.73 7.67 0.00
CA LEU A 141 14.33 6.41 0.51
C LEU A 141 15.77 6.24 -0.01
N LYS A 142 16.01 6.57 -1.27
CA LYS A 142 17.36 6.50 -1.87
C LYS A 142 18.27 7.58 -1.27
N GLU A 143 17.73 8.75 -0.98
CA GLU A 143 18.48 9.84 -0.35
C GLU A 143 18.81 9.52 1.12
N LEU A 144 17.85 8.95 1.86
CA LEU A 144 18.08 8.41 3.19
C LEU A 144 19.19 7.34 3.19
N LEU A 145 19.15 6.39 2.25
CA LEU A 145 20.17 5.36 2.14
C LEU A 145 21.57 5.97 1.96
N LYS A 146 21.71 6.97 1.08
CA LYS A 146 22.98 7.67 0.88
C LYS A 146 23.47 8.33 2.17
N GLU A 147 22.58 9.01 2.88
CA GLU A 147 22.93 9.67 4.14
C GLU A 147 23.38 8.66 5.21
N VAL A 148 22.70 7.51 5.30
CA VAL A 148 23.07 6.43 6.22
C VAL A 148 24.43 5.83 5.85
N ILE A 149 24.71 5.62 4.56
CA ILE A 149 26.02 5.12 4.10
C ILE A 149 27.13 6.10 4.47
N ASN A 150 26.93 7.40 4.24
CA ASN A 150 27.90 8.44 4.59
C ASN A 150 28.16 8.45 6.10
N ALA A 151 27.11 8.42 6.91
CA ALA A 151 27.22 8.39 8.36
C ALA A 151 27.95 7.15 8.89
N ILE A 152 27.73 5.98 8.29
CA ILE A 152 28.47 4.76 8.64
C ILE A 152 29.95 4.91 8.28
N ASN A 153 30.29 5.46 7.11
CA ASN A 153 31.68 5.63 6.68
C ASN A 153 32.41 6.69 7.53
N GLU A 154 31.69 7.69 8.03
CA GLU A 154 32.20 8.76 8.89
C GLU A 154 32.14 8.41 10.38
N ASN A 155 31.75 7.18 10.74
CA ASN A 155 31.56 6.73 12.13
C ASN A 155 30.68 7.66 12.98
N ARG A 156 29.64 8.25 12.36
CA ARG A 156 28.63 9.05 13.08
C ARG A 156 27.74 8.15 13.92
N GLU A 157 27.33 8.64 15.10
CA GLU A 157 26.41 7.93 16.00
C GLU A 157 24.93 8.08 15.62
N ARG A 158 24.60 9.06 14.77
CA ARG A 158 23.21 9.39 14.41
C ARG A 158 23.06 9.92 13.00
N VAL A 159 21.88 9.69 12.43
CA VAL A 159 21.41 10.28 11.19
C VAL A 159 20.03 10.89 11.41
N ASP A 160 19.89 12.16 11.04
CA ASP A 160 18.62 12.88 11.05
C ASP A 160 18.25 13.24 9.61
N TYR A 161 17.20 12.61 9.07
CA TYR A 161 16.74 12.83 7.70
C TYR A 161 15.32 13.36 7.67
N ILE A 162 15.05 14.39 6.86
CA ILE A 162 13.74 15.07 6.82
C ILE A 162 12.98 14.68 5.55
N ILE A 163 11.80 14.07 5.72
CA ILE A 163 10.80 13.93 4.67
C ILE A 163 9.92 15.20 4.68
N LYS A 164 10.19 16.11 3.75
CA LYS A 164 9.39 17.33 3.58
C LYS A 164 7.93 17.00 3.27
N LYS A 165 7.00 17.65 3.98
CA LYS A 165 5.54 17.42 3.91
C LYS A 165 5.15 15.96 4.13
N GLY A 166 5.97 15.19 4.83
CA GLY A 166 5.77 13.75 5.05
C GLY A 166 4.45 13.42 5.73
N LEU A 167 3.95 14.31 6.61
CA LEU A 167 2.70 14.08 7.35
C LEU A 167 1.46 14.10 6.47
N LYS A 168 1.55 14.66 5.26
CA LYS A 168 0.45 14.59 4.29
C LYS A 168 0.26 13.17 3.76
N PHE A 169 1.29 12.32 3.86
CA PHE A 169 1.23 10.93 3.39
C PHE A 169 1.16 9.93 4.53
N TYR A 170 1.86 10.21 5.61
CA TYR A 170 2.02 9.30 6.73
C TYR A 170 1.65 10.03 8.02
N ASP A 171 0.45 9.74 8.54
CA ASP A 171 0.05 10.22 9.85
C ASP A 171 0.81 9.42 10.93
N ILE A 172 1.94 9.95 11.38
CA ILE A 172 2.76 9.27 12.40
C ILE A 172 2.22 9.41 13.83
N ASN A 173 1.08 10.08 14.02
CA ASN A 173 0.36 10.02 15.31
C ASN A 173 -0.52 8.77 15.38
N ASP A 174 -0.77 8.13 14.24
CA ASP A 174 -1.44 6.85 14.14
C ASP A 174 -0.39 5.73 14.22
N ASP A 175 -0.47 4.94 15.29
CA ASP A 175 0.54 3.89 15.55
C ASP A 175 0.59 2.83 14.46
N ILE A 176 -0.54 2.48 13.82
CA ILE A 176 -0.55 1.49 12.73
C ILE A 176 0.25 2.02 11.55
N ILE A 177 0.02 3.28 11.18
CA ILE A 177 0.71 3.92 10.06
C ILE A 177 2.19 4.13 10.41
N LYS A 178 2.48 4.66 11.59
CA LYS A 178 3.85 4.88 12.10
C LYS A 178 4.67 3.60 12.09
N GLU A 179 4.18 2.54 12.71
CA GLU A 179 4.87 1.24 12.78
C GLU A 179 5.07 0.64 11.38
N SER A 180 4.06 0.74 10.51
CA SER A 180 4.18 0.24 9.14
C SER A 180 5.23 1.01 8.32
N LEU A 181 5.37 2.33 8.55
CA LEU A 181 6.39 3.18 7.93
C LEU A 181 7.79 2.84 8.45
N VAL A 182 7.96 2.68 9.77
CA VAL A 182 9.23 2.21 10.35
C VAL A 182 9.63 0.87 9.76
N ARG A 183 8.70 -0.09 9.67
CA ARG A 183 8.95 -1.41 9.04
C ARG A 183 9.36 -1.28 7.58
N MET A 184 8.72 -0.40 6.80
CA MET A 184 9.11 -0.16 5.41
C MET A 184 10.55 0.35 5.33
N ILE A 185 10.91 1.36 6.13
CA ILE A 185 12.25 1.94 6.16
C ILE A 185 13.27 0.87 6.57
N LYS A 186 12.99 0.13 7.64
CA LYS A 186 13.84 -0.94 8.16
C LYS A 186 14.11 -2.00 7.10
N TYR A 187 13.05 -2.49 6.43
CA TYR A 187 13.18 -3.48 5.36
C TYR A 187 14.00 -2.96 4.19
N TYR A 188 13.75 -1.72 3.76
CA TYR A 188 14.50 -1.10 2.67
C TYR A 188 15.98 -0.99 3.00
N LEU A 189 16.33 -0.44 4.17
CA LEU A 189 17.72 -0.31 4.60
C LEU A 189 18.40 -1.67 4.79
N GLN A 190 17.71 -2.65 5.37
CA GLN A 190 18.26 -4.00 5.54
C GLN A 190 18.59 -4.66 4.20
N LYS A 191 17.71 -4.52 3.21
CA LYS A 191 17.92 -5.06 1.87
C LYS A 191 19.14 -4.43 1.19
N GLU A 192 19.31 -3.12 1.30
CA GLU A 192 20.35 -2.39 0.57
C GLU A 192 21.71 -2.37 1.29
N LEU A 193 21.74 -2.35 2.64
CA LEU A 193 22.97 -2.30 3.43
C LEU A 193 23.55 -3.69 3.75
N VAL A 194 22.73 -4.75 3.68
CA VAL A 194 23.13 -6.13 3.95
C VAL A 194 23.84 -6.25 5.31
N SER A 195 25.14 -6.58 5.35
CA SER A 195 25.91 -6.76 6.58
C SER A 195 26.07 -5.46 7.36
N LYS A 196 26.14 -4.30 6.68
CA LYS A 196 26.27 -2.99 7.33
C LYS A 196 25.00 -2.57 8.09
N PHE A 197 23.87 -3.25 7.85
CA PHE A 197 22.63 -2.99 8.58
C PHE A 197 22.77 -3.25 10.09
N CYS A 198 23.71 -4.11 10.52
CA CYS A 198 23.95 -4.38 11.94
C CYS A 198 24.40 -3.14 12.75
N ARG A 199 24.88 -2.10 12.05
CA ARG A 199 25.22 -0.80 12.64
C ARG A 199 23.98 0.01 13.04
N ILE A 200 22.83 -0.23 12.43
CA ILE A 200 21.59 0.47 12.79
C ILE A 200 21.03 -0.16 14.06
N HIS A 201 20.99 0.63 15.13
CA HIS A 201 20.45 0.20 16.42
C HIS A 201 18.95 0.49 16.54
N ASP A 202 18.52 1.67 16.11
CA ASP A 202 17.14 2.14 16.30
C ASP A 202 16.74 3.10 15.17
N ILE A 203 15.45 3.11 14.84
CA ILE A 203 14.85 4.01 13.85
C ILE A 203 13.58 4.60 14.47
N LYS A 204 13.58 5.92 14.69
CA LYS A 204 12.44 6.66 15.23
C LYS A 204 11.92 7.67 14.23
N LEU A 205 10.62 7.93 14.30
CA LEU A 205 9.94 8.95 13.52
C LEU A 205 9.42 10.04 14.45
N ASN A 206 9.77 11.29 14.14
CA ASN A 206 9.33 12.46 14.89
C ASN A 206 8.68 13.48 13.96
N LYS A 207 7.74 14.25 14.51
CA LYS A 207 7.04 15.32 13.80
C LYS A 207 7.81 16.63 13.95
N LYS A 208 7.99 17.36 12.84
CA LYS A 208 8.48 18.74 12.85
C LYS A 208 7.65 19.59 11.88
N GLY A 209 6.64 20.29 12.39
CA GLY A 209 5.69 21.01 11.55
C GLY A 209 4.87 20.04 10.66
N GLU A 210 4.90 20.23 9.34
CA GLU A 210 4.32 19.31 8.35
C GLU A 210 5.27 18.16 7.93
N ASP A 211 6.51 18.17 8.42
CA ASP A 211 7.57 17.25 8.02
C ASP A 211 7.67 16.05 8.98
N ILE A 212 8.24 14.96 8.48
CA ILE A 212 8.65 13.80 9.28
C ILE A 212 10.17 13.79 9.35
N VAL A 213 10.71 13.74 10.56
CA VAL A 213 12.12 13.53 10.83
C VAL A 213 12.33 12.06 11.15
N ILE A 214 13.20 11.40 10.39
CA ILE A 214 13.68 10.06 10.65
C ILE A 214 14.98 10.20 11.43
N ASN A 215 14.99 9.70 12.66
CA ASN A 215 16.18 9.65 13.50
C ASN A 215 16.67 8.21 13.55
N ILE A 216 17.86 7.96 13.02
CA ILE A 216 18.49 6.64 13.02
C ILE A 216 19.67 6.68 13.98
N LYS A 217 19.65 5.84 15.00
CA LYS A 217 20.77 5.64 15.91
C LYS A 217 21.69 4.57 15.34
N LEU A 218 22.96 4.91 15.16
CA LEU A 218 24.01 3.99 14.74
C LEU A 218 24.80 3.52 15.97
N LYS A 219 25.29 2.29 15.95
CA LYS A 219 26.26 1.81 16.95
C LYS A 219 27.59 2.48 16.65
N GLY A 220 28.22 3.09 17.66
CA GLY A 220 29.67 3.33 17.64
C GLY A 220 30.44 2.01 17.55
N ASP A 221 31.68 2.05 17.09
CA ASP A 221 32.59 0.90 17.18
C ASP A 221 32.95 0.60 18.65
#